data_AF-A0A4R0V5Y0-F1
#
_entry.id   AF-A0A4R0V5Y0-F1
#
_cell.length_a   1.000
_cell.length_b   1.000
_cell.length_c   1.000
_cell.angle_alpha   90.00
_cell.angle_beta   90.00
_cell.angle_gamma   90.00
#
_symmetry.space_group_name_H-M   'P 1'
#
loop_
_entity.id
_entity.type
_entity.pdbx_description
1 polymer ?
#
loop_
_entity_poly.entity_id
_entity_poly.type
_entity_poly.pdbx_seq_one_letter_code
_entity_poly.pdbx_strand_id
1 'polypeptide(L)'
;MVFASGVSVSGYVCMVAGCGNTVYARGLCRHHYDRDRYAGSPIIPFRTRLCPIGHYFQPSRVDQIFCSGRHRSKYKRLSDKDPLKYPPNPETPLFVKQVEAEDIEPDIRVESFTDADVIAECGGVCAVCGKRVDVDSSGPDGPAFKWKVPLEKSRQATLANRLLVHSRCL
;
A
#
# COMPACT_ATOMS: atom_id res chain seq x y z
N MET A 1 -7.59 -10.38 -11.43
CA MET A 1 -6.24 -9.95 -11.84
C MET A 1 -6.12 -8.47 -11.53
N VAL A 2 -5.11 -8.07 -10.76
CA VAL A 2 -4.99 -6.71 -10.23
C VAL A 2 -4.11 -5.86 -11.13
N PHE A 3 -4.73 -5.10 -12.04
CA PHE A 3 -4.04 -4.09 -12.82
C PHE A 3 -4.43 -2.72 -12.27
N ALA A 4 -3.45 -1.85 -12.03
CA ALA A 4 -3.74 -0.49 -11.60
C ALA A 4 -4.56 0.25 -12.68
N SER A 5 -5.81 0.58 -12.38
CA SER A 5 -6.63 1.51 -13.17
C SER A 5 -6.19 2.94 -12.86
N GLY A 6 -5.05 3.37 -13.41
CA GLY A 6 -4.54 4.71 -13.17
C GLY A 6 -3.18 4.97 -13.80
N VAL A 7 -3.21 5.51 -15.03
CA VAL A 7 -2.12 6.21 -15.74
C VAL A 7 -0.72 5.59 -15.58
N SER A 8 -0.38 4.68 -16.49
CA SER A 8 1.00 4.30 -16.78
C SER A 8 1.75 5.50 -17.36
N VAL A 9 2.35 6.35 -16.52
CA VAL A 9 3.14 7.52 -16.97
C VAL A 9 4.39 7.10 -17.78
N SER A 10 4.70 5.81 -17.87
CA SER A 10 5.56 5.31 -18.94
C SER A 10 5.30 3.82 -19.15
N GLY A 11 5.30 3.33 -20.40
CA GLY A 11 5.18 1.89 -20.72
C GLY A 11 6.34 1.01 -20.22
N TYR A 12 7.14 1.52 -19.29
CA TYR A 12 8.32 0.89 -18.73
C TYR A 12 8.12 0.40 -17.29
N VAL A 13 6.97 0.63 -16.63
CA VAL A 13 6.74 0.24 -15.22
C VAL A 13 5.72 -0.89 -15.09
N CYS A 14 5.94 -1.80 -14.13
CA CYS A 14 5.09 -2.96 -13.87
C CYS A 14 3.64 -2.54 -13.55
N MET A 15 2.66 -3.24 -14.15
CA MET A 15 1.23 -2.98 -13.94
C MET A 15 0.68 -3.48 -12.59
N VAL A 16 1.48 -4.22 -11.82
CA VAL A 16 1.09 -4.64 -10.46
C VAL A 16 1.15 -3.41 -9.56
N ALA A 17 0.01 -3.08 -8.95
CA ALA A 17 -0.11 -1.93 -8.06
C ALA A 17 0.97 -1.95 -6.96
N GLY A 18 1.63 -0.81 -6.75
CA GLY A 18 2.73 -0.66 -5.80
C GLY A 18 4.09 -1.19 -6.29
N CYS A 19 4.21 -1.69 -7.53
CA CYS A 19 5.47 -2.16 -8.09
C CYS A 19 6.12 -1.11 -9.01
N GLY A 20 7.19 -0.45 -8.55
CA GLY A 20 7.97 0.51 -9.34
C GLY A 20 9.02 -0.12 -10.28
N ASN A 21 9.06 -1.45 -10.40
CA ASN A 21 10.07 -2.14 -11.20
C ASN A 21 9.78 -2.03 -12.69
N THR A 22 10.84 -2.14 -13.50
CA THR A 22 10.70 -2.07 -14.95
C THR A 22 10.00 -3.29 -15.53
N VAL A 23 9.22 -3.08 -16.60
CA VAL A 23 8.55 -4.16 -17.33
C VAL A 23 9.59 -5.06 -17.99
N TYR A 24 9.42 -6.37 -17.80
CA TYR A 24 10.14 -7.41 -18.50
C TYR A 24 9.31 -7.96 -19.67
N ALA A 25 8.08 -8.40 -19.41
CA ALA A 25 7.17 -8.93 -20.41
C ALA A 25 5.71 -8.88 -19.92
N ARG A 26 4.74 -8.77 -20.83
CA ARG A 26 3.29 -8.71 -20.51
C ARG A 26 2.91 -7.60 -19.51
N GLY A 27 3.64 -6.48 -19.52
CA GLY A 27 3.44 -5.39 -18.55
C GLY A 27 3.81 -5.76 -17.10
N LEU A 28 4.52 -6.89 -16.89
CA LEU A 28 4.99 -7.33 -15.58
C LEU A 28 6.51 -7.19 -15.49
N CYS A 29 7.03 -6.85 -14.31
CA CYS A 29 8.46 -6.99 -14.03
C CYS A 29 8.86 -8.47 -13.99
N ARG A 30 10.16 -8.76 -14.08
CA ARG A 30 10.66 -10.15 -14.13
C ARG A 30 10.13 -11.02 -12.99
N HIS A 31 10.10 -10.50 -11.76
CA HIS A 31 9.58 -11.23 -10.60
C HIS A 31 8.09 -11.56 -10.71
N HIS A 32 7.26 -10.61 -11.15
CA HIS A 32 5.83 -10.82 -11.31
C HIS A 32 5.51 -11.69 -12.53
N TYR A 33 6.29 -11.57 -13.60
CA TYR A 33 6.19 -12.42 -14.79
C TYR A 33 6.50 -13.88 -14.46
N ASP A 34 7.62 -14.14 -13.77
CA ASP A 34 8.00 -15.50 -13.38
C ASP A 34 6.95 -16.11 -12.45
N ARG A 35 6.42 -15.32 -11.51
CA ARG A 35 5.34 -15.77 -10.63
C ARG A 35 4.06 -16.10 -11.40
N ASP A 36 3.63 -15.24 -12.31
CA ASP A 36 2.48 -15.48 -13.17
C ASP A 36 2.64 -16.76 -13.98
N ARG A 37 3.83 -16.97 -14.55
CA ARG A 37 4.18 -18.16 -15.33
C ARG A 37 4.13 -19.45 -14.51
N TYR A 38 4.64 -19.46 -13.28
CA TYR A 38 4.73 -20.68 -12.46
C TYR A 38 3.50 -20.93 -11.58
N ALA A 39 2.86 -19.87 -11.08
CA ALA A 39 1.78 -19.95 -10.09
C ALA A 39 0.42 -19.48 -10.63
N GLY A 40 0.35 -19.00 -11.88
CA GLY A 40 -0.88 -18.52 -12.52
C GLY A 40 -1.39 -17.17 -12.00
N SER A 41 -0.59 -16.45 -11.22
CA SER A 41 -0.92 -15.12 -10.72
C SER A 41 0.35 -14.29 -10.48
N PRO A 42 0.38 -13.01 -10.86
CA PRO A 42 1.54 -12.14 -10.64
C PRO A 42 1.72 -11.71 -9.18
N ILE A 43 0.73 -11.98 -8.31
CA ILE A 43 0.68 -11.52 -6.92
C ILE A 43 0.62 -12.69 -5.93
N ILE A 44 1.10 -12.45 -4.71
CA ILE A 44 1.03 -13.43 -3.62
C ILE A 44 -0.37 -13.36 -3.01
N PRO A 45 -1.11 -14.48 -2.94
CA PRO A 45 -2.41 -14.47 -2.27
C PRO A 45 -2.22 -14.26 -0.78
N PHE A 46 -3.19 -13.59 -0.16
CA PHE A 46 -3.20 -13.42 1.28
C PHE A 46 -3.54 -14.76 1.94
N ARG A 47 -2.66 -15.21 2.84
CA ARG A 47 -2.80 -16.49 3.53
C ARG A 47 -2.97 -16.23 5.01
N THR A 48 -3.96 -16.88 5.61
CA THR A 48 -4.19 -16.86 7.05
C THR A 48 -4.38 -18.27 7.55
N ARG A 49 -3.75 -18.63 8.65
CA ARG A 49 -3.90 -19.94 9.29
C ARG A 49 -4.11 -19.77 10.80
N LEU A 50 -4.89 -20.67 11.40
CA LEU A 50 -4.99 -20.78 12.85
C LEU A 50 -3.77 -21.53 13.38
N CYS A 51 -2.95 -20.89 14.22
CA CYS A 51 -1.91 -21.60 14.96
C CYS A 51 -2.59 -22.59 15.92
N PRO A 52 -2.11 -23.83 16.07
CA PRO A 52 -2.70 -24.82 16.99
C PRO A 52 -2.77 -24.41 18.48
N ILE A 53 -2.19 -23.26 18.83
CA ILE A 53 -2.24 -22.65 20.17
C ILE A 53 -3.45 -21.70 20.32
N GLY A 54 -4.10 -21.29 19.22
CA GLY A 54 -5.40 -20.58 19.27
C GLY A 54 -5.42 -19.14 18.73
N HIS A 55 -4.50 -18.74 17.84
CA HIS A 55 -4.58 -17.41 17.21
C HIS A 55 -4.25 -17.49 15.72
N TYR A 56 -4.81 -16.58 14.94
CA TYR A 56 -4.55 -16.45 13.53
C TYR A 56 -3.19 -15.80 13.26
N PHE A 57 -2.52 -16.24 12.20
CA PHE A 57 -1.28 -15.64 11.73
C PHE A 57 -1.17 -15.78 10.21
N GLN A 58 -0.27 -14.99 9.60
CA GLN A 58 0.06 -15.05 8.19
C GLN A 58 1.27 -15.98 7.99
N PRO A 59 1.10 -17.19 7.44
CA PRO A 59 2.21 -18.08 7.18
C PRO A 59 3.03 -17.62 5.96
N SER A 60 4.36 -17.59 6.09
CA SER A 60 5.26 -17.29 4.98
C SER A 60 5.30 -18.42 3.94
N ARG A 61 4.96 -19.64 4.36
CA ARG A 61 4.93 -20.85 3.52
C ARG A 61 3.67 -21.66 3.80
N VAL A 62 3.14 -22.37 2.80
CA VAL A 62 1.87 -23.13 2.92
C VAL A 62 1.91 -24.22 3.98
N ASP A 63 3.08 -24.80 4.21
CA ASP A 63 3.38 -25.84 5.20
C ASP A 63 3.65 -25.29 6.61
N GLN A 64 3.69 -23.97 6.77
CA GLN A 64 3.90 -23.36 8.07
C GLN A 64 2.63 -23.48 8.92
N ILE A 65 2.64 -24.39 9.89
CA ILE A 65 1.53 -24.64 10.82
C ILE A 65 1.57 -23.71 12.04
N PHE A 66 2.78 -23.41 12.53
CA PHE A 66 2.99 -22.59 13.72
C PHE A 66 3.51 -21.21 13.36
N CYS A 67 3.02 -20.18 14.03
CA CYS A 67 3.49 -18.81 13.83
C CYS A 67 4.94 -18.61 14.30
N SER A 68 5.44 -19.44 15.23
CA SER A 68 6.80 -19.34 15.76
C SER A 68 7.35 -20.71 16.19
N GLY A 69 8.69 -20.81 16.25
CA GLY A 69 9.37 -21.98 16.81
C GLY A 69 9.00 -22.22 18.27
N ARG A 70 8.79 -21.15 19.07
CA ARG A 70 8.33 -21.25 20.45
C ARG A 70 6.97 -21.96 20.55
N HIS A 71 6.03 -21.61 19.68
CA HIS A 71 4.72 -22.25 19.65
C HIS A 71 4.77 -23.69 19.16
N ARG A 72 5.62 -24.01 18.17
CA ARG A 72 5.88 -25.40 17.78
C ARG A 72 6.38 -26.24 18.96
N SER A 73 7.40 -25.76 19.67
CA SER A 73 7.96 -26.47 20.83
C SER A 73 6.98 -26.60 21.99
N LYS A 74 6.17 -25.56 22.25
CA LYS A 74 5.11 -25.61 23.27
C LYS A 74 4.05 -26.65 22.89
N TYR A 75 3.61 -26.65 21.64
CA TYR A 75 2.62 -27.62 21.16
C TYR A 75 3.16 -29.05 21.23
N LYS A 76 4.43 -29.28 20.85
CA LYS A 76 5.09 -30.58 21.00
C LYS A 76 5.01 -31.10 22.43
N ARG A 77 5.35 -30.28 23.44
CA ARG A 77 5.26 -30.68 24.86
C ARG A 77 3.83 -30.98 25.32
N LEU A 78 2.82 -30.35 24.73
CA LEU A 78 1.41 -30.63 25.02
C LEU A 78 0.98 -31.95 24.38
N SER A 79 1.40 -32.17 23.13
CA SER A 79 1.20 -33.42 22.40
C SER A 79 1.86 -34.61 23.10
N ASP A 80 3.10 -34.45 23.58
CA ASP A 80 3.81 -35.49 24.34
C ASP A 80 3.09 -35.87 25.65
N LYS A 81 2.31 -34.95 26.24
CA LYS A 81 1.56 -35.18 27.49
C LYS A 81 0.17 -35.77 27.25
N ASP A 82 -0.51 -35.31 26.22
CA ASP A 82 -1.88 -35.70 25.89
C ASP A 82 -2.07 -35.70 24.35
N PRO A 83 -1.68 -36.80 23.68
CA PRO A 83 -1.79 -36.91 22.23
C PRO A 83 -3.24 -36.92 21.72
N LEU A 84 -4.20 -37.30 22.56
CA LEU A 84 -5.62 -37.33 22.19
C LEU A 84 -6.18 -35.92 22.06
N LYS A 85 -5.81 -35.03 22.99
CA LYS A 85 -6.20 -33.61 22.93
C LYS A 85 -5.34 -32.80 21.96
N TYR A 86 -4.06 -33.14 21.84
CA TYR A 86 -3.09 -32.45 21.00
C TYR A 86 -2.44 -33.44 20.03
N PRO A 87 -3.07 -33.72 18.88
CA PRO A 87 -2.53 -34.67 17.92
C PRO A 87 -1.18 -34.19 17.38
N PRO A 88 -0.20 -35.08 17.18
CA PRO A 88 1.15 -34.71 16.71
C PRO A 88 1.14 -34.03 15.34
N ASN A 89 0.13 -34.32 14.51
CA ASN A 89 -0.12 -33.69 13.22
C ASN A 89 -1.41 -32.86 13.27
N PRO A 90 -1.37 -31.63 13.79
CA PRO A 90 -2.56 -30.80 13.89
C PRO A 90 -3.01 -30.31 12.51
N GLU A 91 -4.23 -30.67 12.15
CA GLU A 91 -4.90 -30.14 10.96
C GLU A 91 -5.42 -28.74 11.25
N THR A 92 -4.84 -27.74 10.58
CA THR A 92 -5.24 -26.34 10.73
C THR A 92 -5.62 -25.75 9.39
N PRO A 93 -6.84 -25.18 9.26
CA PRO A 93 -7.32 -24.64 8.00
C PRO A 93 -6.41 -23.49 7.55
N LEU A 94 -6.01 -23.56 6.28
CA LEU A 94 -5.34 -22.47 5.58
C LEU A 94 -6.39 -21.74 4.76
N PHE A 95 -6.72 -20.52 5.17
CA PHE A 95 -7.59 -19.63 4.41
C PHE A 95 -6.73 -18.87 3.40
N VAL A 96 -7.06 -19.01 2.12
CA VAL A 96 -6.40 -18.31 1.02
C VAL A 96 -7.40 -17.32 0.43
N LYS A 97 -7.12 -16.03 0.56
CA LYS A 97 -7.86 -14.97 -0.11
C LYS A 97 -7.03 -14.50 -1.31
N GLN A 98 -7.60 -14.59 -2.52
CA GLN A 98 -7.01 -13.93 -3.68
C GLN A 98 -7.10 -12.42 -3.46
N VAL A 99 -6.00 -11.71 -3.72
CA VAL A 99 -5.96 -10.25 -3.59
C VAL A 99 -6.60 -9.69 -4.85
N GLU A 100 -7.74 -9.02 -4.70
CA GLU A 100 -8.38 -8.31 -5.80
C GLU A 100 -7.91 -6.85 -5.86
N ALA A 101 -8.25 -6.13 -6.93
CA ALA A 101 -7.75 -4.77 -7.14
C ALA A 101 -8.27 -3.80 -6.08
N GLU A 102 -9.45 -4.07 -5.56
CA GLU A 102 -10.12 -3.31 -4.53
C GLU A 102 -9.48 -3.50 -3.14
N ASP A 103 -8.77 -4.62 -2.92
CA ASP A 103 -8.06 -4.88 -1.66
C ASP A 103 -6.74 -4.11 -1.56
N ILE A 104 -6.24 -3.58 -2.68
CA ILE A 104 -5.04 -2.73 -2.73
C ILE A 104 -5.51 -1.27 -2.72
N GLU A 105 -5.76 -0.73 -1.53
CA GLU A 105 -5.91 0.72 -1.41
C GLU A 105 -4.62 1.38 -1.94
N PRO A 106 -4.71 2.39 -2.83
CA PRO A 106 -3.52 3.11 -3.25
C PRO A 106 -2.88 3.74 -2.02
N ASP A 107 -1.57 3.51 -1.84
CA ASP A 107 -0.80 4.01 -0.68
C ASP A 107 -0.91 5.53 -0.52
N ILE A 108 -1.22 6.24 -1.62
CA ILE A 108 -1.60 7.65 -1.64
C ILE A 108 -2.78 7.83 -2.60
N ARG A 109 -3.90 8.40 -2.13
CA ARG A 109 -4.99 8.87 -3.00
C ARG A 109 -4.49 10.10 -3.78
N VAL A 110 -4.37 9.98 -5.10
CA VAL A 110 -3.92 11.06 -5.99
C VAL A 110 -5.11 11.57 -6.80
N GLU A 111 -5.31 12.89 -6.80
CA GLU A 111 -6.22 13.58 -7.71
C GLU A 111 -5.41 14.46 -8.65
N SER A 112 -5.79 14.51 -9.93
CA SER A 112 -5.20 15.43 -10.90
C SER A 112 -5.82 16.81 -10.73
N PHE A 113 -5.00 17.81 -10.39
CA PHE A 113 -5.39 19.22 -10.28
C PHE A 113 -4.23 20.11 -10.74
N THR A 114 -4.56 21.36 -11.07
CA THR A 114 -3.60 22.39 -11.48
C THR A 114 -3.35 23.38 -10.34
N ASP A 115 -2.27 24.15 -10.44
CA ASP A 115 -1.97 25.23 -9.49
C ASP A 115 -3.09 26.29 -9.47
N ALA A 116 -3.75 26.53 -10.60
CA ALA A 116 -4.90 27.42 -10.69
C ALA A 116 -6.10 26.91 -9.87
N ASP A 117 -6.33 25.59 -9.86
CA ASP A 117 -7.38 24.97 -9.04
C ASP A 117 -7.11 25.17 -7.54
N VAL A 118 -5.84 25.03 -7.12
CA VAL A 118 -5.44 25.26 -5.72
C VAL A 118 -5.66 26.72 -5.31
N ILE A 119 -5.32 27.65 -6.20
CA ILE A 119 -5.51 29.08 -5.98
C ILE A 119 -7.00 29.41 -5.87
N ALA A 120 -7.84 28.86 -6.75
CA ALA A 120 -9.28 29.04 -6.72
C ALA A 120 -9.91 28.50 -5.42
N GLU A 121 -9.53 27.29 -5.01
CA GLU A 121 -10.01 26.66 -3.77
C GLU A 121 -9.61 27.46 -2.52
N CYS A 122 -8.39 28.00 -2.50
CA CYS A 122 -7.89 28.85 -1.41
C CYS A 122 -8.38 30.30 -1.49
N GLY A 123 -9.16 30.67 -2.52
CA GLY A 123 -9.61 32.04 -2.76
C GLY A 123 -8.48 33.05 -3.01
N GLY A 124 -7.30 32.59 -3.45
CA GLY A 124 -6.12 33.44 -3.68
C GLY A 124 -5.47 33.99 -2.40
N VAL A 125 -5.76 33.38 -1.24
CA VAL A 125 -5.24 33.82 0.06
C VAL A 125 -4.19 32.84 0.58
N CYS A 126 -3.12 33.38 1.16
CA CYS A 126 -2.09 32.59 1.82
C CYS A 126 -2.64 31.92 3.08
N ALA A 127 -2.54 30.59 3.16
CA ALA A 127 -3.00 29.80 4.30
C ALA A 127 -2.22 30.04 5.61
N VAL A 128 -1.05 30.71 5.55
CA VAL A 128 -0.22 31.00 6.74
C VAL A 128 -0.51 32.39 7.29
N CYS A 129 -0.49 33.42 6.43
CA CYS A 129 -0.61 34.80 6.89
C CYS A 129 -1.98 35.45 6.59
N GLY A 130 -2.87 34.77 5.85
CA GLY A 130 -4.21 35.27 5.53
C GLY A 130 -4.26 36.45 4.56
N LYS A 131 -3.14 36.83 3.93
CA LYS A 131 -3.09 37.92 2.94
C LYS A 131 -3.22 37.37 1.52
N ARG A 132 -3.71 38.20 0.59
CA ARG A 132 -3.75 37.86 -0.83
C ARG A 132 -2.35 37.56 -1.36
N VAL A 133 -2.26 36.56 -2.23
CA VAL A 133 -1.05 36.18 -2.96
C VAL A 133 -1.08 36.84 -4.33
N ASP A 134 0.05 37.39 -4.74
CA ASP A 134 0.21 37.92 -6.10
C ASP A 134 0.67 36.77 -7.01
N VAL A 135 -0.25 36.22 -7.78
CA VAL A 135 -0.04 34.99 -8.57
C VAL A 135 0.96 35.22 -9.71
N ASP A 136 1.04 36.43 -10.24
CA ASP A 136 1.93 36.78 -11.36
C ASP A 136 3.35 37.14 -10.88
N SER A 137 3.54 37.34 -9.57
CA SER A 137 4.83 37.68 -8.99
C SER A 137 5.71 36.43 -8.85
N SER A 138 6.94 36.53 -9.38
CA SER A 138 8.01 35.55 -9.10
C SER A 138 8.79 35.88 -7.81
N GLY A 139 8.35 36.90 -7.06
CA GLY A 139 9.03 37.39 -5.87
C GLY A 139 8.63 36.69 -4.56
N PRO A 140 9.01 37.26 -3.41
CA PRO A 140 8.67 36.73 -2.08
C PRO A 140 7.16 36.68 -1.81
N ASP A 141 6.40 37.57 -2.45
CA ASP A 141 4.94 37.64 -2.42
C ASP A 141 4.26 36.78 -3.51
N GLY A 142 5.05 36.05 -4.28
CA GLY A 142 4.59 35.09 -5.29
C GLY A 142 3.93 33.84 -4.69
N PRO A 143 3.28 33.02 -5.54
CA PRO A 143 2.61 31.80 -5.10
C PRO A 143 3.61 30.67 -4.86
N ALA A 144 3.40 29.97 -3.76
CA ALA A 144 4.05 28.71 -3.47
C ALA A 144 3.02 27.75 -2.84
N PHE A 145 3.32 26.45 -2.84
CA PHE A 145 2.32 25.45 -2.52
C PHE A 145 2.85 24.41 -1.54
N LYS A 146 2.09 24.16 -0.47
CA LYS A 146 2.45 23.18 0.56
C LYS A 146 1.31 22.21 0.84
N TRP A 147 1.65 21.06 1.41
CA TRP A 147 0.65 20.11 1.89
C TRP A 147 0.14 20.54 3.28
N LYS A 148 -1.19 20.54 3.48
CA LYS A 148 -1.81 20.82 4.79
C LYS A 148 -1.37 19.78 5.83
N VAL A 149 -1.41 18.51 5.43
CA VAL A 149 -0.81 17.39 6.16
C VAL A 149 0.19 16.70 5.22
N PRO A 150 1.44 16.43 5.65
CA PRO A 150 2.43 15.73 4.82
C PRO A 150 1.89 14.42 4.25
N LEU A 151 2.27 14.10 3.00
CA LEU A 151 1.76 12.93 2.28
C LEU A 151 2.00 11.61 3.02
N GLU A 152 3.13 11.50 3.73
CA GLU A 152 3.47 10.33 4.56
C GLU A 152 2.43 10.06 5.66
N LYS A 153 1.77 11.10 6.15
CA LYS A 153 0.76 11.02 7.22
C LYS A 153 -0.66 11.01 6.68
N SER A 154 -0.94 11.82 5.66
CA SER A 154 -2.29 11.95 5.11
C SER A 154 -2.65 10.88 4.10
N ARG A 155 -1.66 10.34 3.38
CA ARG A 155 -1.86 9.47 2.22
C ARG A 155 -2.82 10.09 1.18
N GLN A 156 -2.83 11.43 1.10
CA GLN A 156 -3.75 12.18 0.25
C GLN A 156 -2.98 13.28 -0.49
N ALA A 157 -2.75 13.06 -1.78
CA ALA A 157 -2.31 14.08 -2.73
C ALA A 157 -3.55 14.59 -3.47
N THR A 158 -4.46 15.21 -2.73
CA THR A 158 -5.75 15.74 -3.21
C THR A 158 -5.77 17.26 -3.16
N LEU A 159 -6.68 17.88 -3.92
CA LEU A 159 -6.85 19.34 -3.92
C LEU A 159 -7.13 19.85 -2.49
N ALA A 160 -7.97 19.13 -1.74
CA ALA A 160 -8.33 19.47 -0.37
C ALA A 160 -7.15 19.43 0.63
N ASN A 161 -6.07 18.69 0.32
CA ASN A 161 -4.86 18.64 1.16
C ASN A 161 -3.76 19.59 0.66
N ARG A 162 -3.98 20.35 -0.42
CA ARG A 162 -3.02 21.31 -1.00
C ARG A 162 -3.36 22.74 -0.59
N LEU A 163 -2.37 23.50 -0.15
CA LEU A 163 -2.53 24.88 0.30
C LEU A 163 -1.70 25.84 -0.53
N LEU A 164 -2.27 27.01 -0.83
CA LEU A 164 -1.57 28.17 -1.33
C LEU A 164 -0.89 28.93 -0.17
N VAL A 165 0.39 29.26 -0.34
CA VAL A 165 1.18 30.12 0.55
C VAL A 165 2.01 31.11 -0.24
N HIS A 166 2.53 32.16 0.39
CA HIS A 166 3.57 32.97 -0.24
C HIS A 166 4.88 32.20 -0.29
N SER A 167 5.73 32.47 -1.28
CA SER A 167 7.11 31.96 -1.33
C SER A 167 7.90 32.24 -0.04
N ARG A 168 7.68 33.39 0.60
CA ARG A 168 8.29 33.74 1.91
C ARG A 168 7.65 33.05 3.12
N CYS A 169 6.45 32.47 2.97
CA CYS A 169 5.65 31.86 4.04
C CYS A 169 5.65 30.33 3.98
N LEU A 170 6.42 29.77 3.04
CA LEU A 170 6.70 28.35 2.91
C LEU A 170 7.80 27.95 3.89
#